data_AF-Q7XJ34-F1
#
_entry.id   AF-Q7XJ34-F1
#
_cell.length_a   1.000
_cell.length_b   1.000
_cell.length_c   1.000
_cell.angle_alpha   90.00
_cell.angle_beta   90.00
_cell.angle_gamma   90.00
#
_symmetry.space_group_name_H-M   'P 1'
#
loop_
_entity.id
_entity.type
_entity.pdbx_description
1 polymer ?
#
loop_
_entity_poly.entity_id
_entity_poly.type
_entity_poly.pdbx_seq_one_letter_code
_entity_poly.pdbx_strand_id
1 'polypeptide(L)'
;VPGVPSIDKITFVLLRLDDGVVLDERVFVHDFVNLAYNMGVFMYDDLLAILSLRYQKIHLLQIRDSGHLVDARAIGYFCREDDELFLNSSSQAMMMTTTQDKNKQQNREDDGDNGLNHTQLNADNNSFLSGIKQRLLSFVFREIWNEESDNTVRVQSLKKKFYSHFQDYVDLIIWKVQFLDR
;
A
#
# COMPACT_ATOMS: atom_id res chain seq x y z
N VAL A 1 -4.09 -1.88 -9.91
CA VAL A 1 -5.26 -0.98 -10.06
C VAL A 1 -6.03 -1.37 -11.31
N PRO A 2 -7.37 -1.61 -11.25
CA PRO A 2 -8.16 -1.93 -12.43
C PRO A 2 -8.03 -0.87 -13.52
N GLY A 3 -7.86 -1.28 -14.78
CA GLY A 3 -7.78 -0.37 -15.93
C GLY A 3 -6.45 0.35 -16.14
N VAL A 4 -5.47 0.24 -15.23
CA VAL A 4 -4.13 0.78 -15.45
C VAL A 4 -3.37 -0.13 -16.44
N PRO A 5 -2.77 0.40 -17.53
CA PRO A 5 -1.98 -0.38 -18.46
C PRO A 5 -0.79 -1.09 -17.79
N SER A 6 -0.25 -2.10 -18.45
CA SER A 6 1.02 -2.73 -18.08
C SER A 6 2.00 -2.51 -19.21
N ILE A 7 3.14 -1.87 -18.91
CA ILE A 7 4.27 -1.77 -19.83
C ILE A 7 5.28 -2.85 -19.43
N ASP A 8 5.76 -3.62 -20.41
CA ASP A 8 6.66 -4.75 -20.16
C ASP A 8 7.91 -4.32 -19.39
N LYS A 9 8.54 -3.21 -19.79
CA LYS A 9 9.73 -2.68 -19.16
C LYS A 9 9.81 -1.15 -19.30
N ILE A 10 10.06 -0.47 -18.18
CA ILE A 10 10.39 0.96 -18.11
C ILE A 10 11.76 1.06 -17.43
N THR A 11 12.72 1.73 -18.07
CA THR A 11 14.06 1.97 -17.49
C THR A 11 14.27 3.46 -17.26
N PHE A 12 14.66 3.82 -16.05
CA PHE A 12 15.23 5.12 -15.71
C PHE A 12 16.74 5.01 -15.74
N VAL A 13 17.40 5.95 -16.41
CA VAL A 13 18.86 5.92 -16.62
C VAL A 13 19.47 7.13 -15.94
N LEU A 14 20.50 6.91 -15.12
CA LEU A 14 21.36 7.97 -14.58
C LEU A 14 22.50 8.19 -15.58
N LEU A 15 22.53 9.38 -16.19
CA LEU A 15 23.49 9.74 -17.22
C LEU A 15 24.41 10.86 -16.72
N ARG A 16 25.72 10.70 -16.88
CA ARG A 16 26.67 11.79 -16.69
C ARG A 16 26.68 12.67 -17.93
N LEU A 17 26.46 13.98 -17.76
CA LEU A 17 26.27 14.90 -18.90
C LEU A 17 27.57 15.33 -19.58
N ASP A 18 28.71 15.23 -18.89
CA ASP A 18 30.02 15.64 -19.39
C ASP A 18 30.51 14.73 -20.54
N ASP A 19 30.32 13.43 -20.42
CA ASP A 19 30.79 12.42 -21.38
C ASP A 19 29.69 11.46 -21.89
N GLY A 20 28.47 11.57 -21.39
CA GLY A 20 27.34 10.74 -21.80
C GLY A 20 27.41 9.31 -21.28
N VAL A 21 28.26 9.02 -20.29
CA VAL A 21 28.33 7.68 -19.68
C VAL A 21 27.09 7.41 -18.86
N VAL A 22 26.48 6.25 -19.08
CA VAL A 22 25.45 5.71 -18.19
C VAL A 22 26.11 5.23 -16.91
N LEU A 23 25.75 5.84 -15.79
CA LEU A 23 26.29 5.52 -14.47
C LEU A 23 25.49 4.41 -13.79
N ASP A 24 24.17 4.43 -13.92
CA ASP A 24 23.27 3.45 -13.30
C ASP A 24 21.89 3.40 -13.99
N GLU A 25 21.12 2.36 -13.71
CA GLU A 25 19.78 2.16 -14.23
C GLU A 25 18.80 1.63 -13.17
N ARG A 26 17.57 2.14 -13.19
CA ARG A 26 16.45 1.58 -12.43
C ARG A 26 15.38 1.03 -13.36
N VAL A 27 15.13 -0.26 -13.27
CA VAL A 27 14.14 -0.96 -14.11
C VAL A 27 12.85 -1.25 -13.35
N PHE A 28 11.72 -1.00 -13.99
CA PHE A 28 10.38 -1.40 -13.58
C PHE A 28 9.80 -2.34 -14.66
N VAL A 29 9.28 -3.49 -14.23
CA VAL A 29 8.81 -4.55 -15.14
C VAL A 29 7.32 -4.79 -14.88
N HIS A 30 6.55 -4.93 -15.95
CA HIS A 30 5.09 -5.08 -15.91
C HIS A 30 4.40 -3.98 -15.10
N ASP A 31 4.89 -2.74 -15.20
CA ASP A 31 4.41 -1.60 -14.43
C ASP A 31 3.95 -0.46 -15.34
N PHE A 32 3.38 0.57 -14.75
CA PHE A 32 3.06 1.81 -15.42
C PHE A 32 3.49 2.99 -14.55
N VAL A 33 4.37 3.82 -15.10
CA VAL A 33 4.78 5.09 -14.52
C VAL A 33 4.30 6.20 -15.45
N ASN A 34 3.44 7.08 -14.94
CA ASN A 34 2.89 8.16 -15.76
C ASN A 34 3.91 9.31 -15.89
N LEU A 35 4.61 9.36 -17.02
CA LEU A 35 5.59 10.42 -17.31
C LEU A 35 4.95 11.72 -17.82
N ALA A 36 3.67 11.70 -18.20
CA ALA A 36 3.01 12.90 -18.72
C ALA A 36 2.93 13.98 -17.63
N TYR A 37 3.34 15.20 -17.97
CA TYR A 37 3.33 16.37 -17.07
C TYR A 37 4.00 16.12 -15.71
N ASN A 38 5.00 15.23 -15.66
CA ASN A 38 5.70 14.85 -14.43
C ASN A 38 4.75 14.33 -13.32
N MET A 39 3.65 13.68 -13.69
CA MET A 39 2.67 13.20 -12.70
C MET A 39 3.24 12.07 -11.83
N GLY A 40 3.93 11.12 -12.45
CA GLY A 40 4.45 9.92 -11.80
C GLY A 40 5.94 10.00 -11.45
N VAL A 41 6.63 11.08 -11.79
CA VAL A 41 8.07 11.22 -11.52
C VAL A 41 8.35 12.66 -11.12
N PHE A 42 9.05 12.82 -10.00
CA PHE A 42 9.44 14.13 -9.50
C PHE A 42 10.82 14.03 -8.84
N MET A 43 11.65 15.05 -9.01
CA MET A 43 13.00 15.10 -8.43
C MET A 43 13.15 16.40 -7.64
N TYR A 44 13.84 16.32 -6.51
CA TYR A 44 14.25 17.49 -5.72
C TYR A 44 15.66 17.23 -5.21
N ASP A 45 16.60 18.11 -5.56
CA ASP A 45 18.04 17.92 -5.35
C ASP A 45 18.52 16.55 -5.82
N ASP A 46 18.97 15.70 -4.91
CA ASP A 46 19.48 14.35 -5.17
C ASP A 46 18.41 13.26 -4.93
N LEU A 47 17.17 13.63 -4.59
CA LEU A 47 16.09 12.70 -4.29
C LEU A 47 15.10 12.60 -5.45
N LEU A 48 14.86 11.38 -5.92
CA LEU A 48 13.98 11.02 -7.02
C LEU A 48 12.78 10.22 -6.51
N ALA A 49 11.58 10.72 -6.75
CA ALA A 49 10.32 10.02 -6.53
C ALA A 49 9.78 9.44 -7.83
N ILE A 50 9.42 8.14 -7.82
CA ILE A 50 8.80 7.44 -8.94
C ILE A 50 7.54 6.72 -8.42
N LEU A 51 6.39 7.05 -8.99
CA LEU A 51 5.11 6.42 -8.68
C LEU A 51 4.84 5.27 -9.65
N SER A 52 4.94 4.06 -9.11
CA SER A 52 4.38 2.85 -9.68
C SER A 52 2.85 2.88 -9.55
N LEU A 53 2.16 3.16 -10.66
CA LEU A 53 0.69 3.27 -10.64
C LEU A 53 0.03 1.91 -10.53
N ARG A 54 0.59 0.87 -11.16
CA ARG A 54 -0.05 -0.46 -11.15
C ARG A 54 -0.03 -1.04 -9.74
N TYR A 55 1.11 -0.89 -9.05
CA TYR A 55 1.34 -1.43 -7.71
C TYR A 55 1.05 -0.44 -6.58
N GLN A 56 0.66 0.81 -6.90
CA GLN A 56 0.37 1.86 -5.92
C GLN A 56 1.52 2.05 -4.93
N LYS A 57 2.73 2.18 -5.48
CA LYS A 57 3.98 2.28 -4.74
C LYS A 57 4.80 3.47 -5.20
N ILE A 58 5.15 4.35 -4.29
CA ILE A 58 6.10 5.43 -4.50
C ILE A 58 7.48 4.89 -4.12
N HIS A 59 8.41 4.93 -5.07
CA HIS A 59 9.82 4.63 -4.89
C HIS A 59 10.55 5.96 -4.68
N LEU A 60 11.29 6.05 -3.59
CA LEU A 60 12.18 7.18 -3.30
C LEU A 60 13.62 6.67 -3.46
N LEU A 61 14.30 7.18 -4.47
CA LEU A 61 15.68 6.84 -4.79
C LEU A 61 16.57 8.06 -4.54
N GLN A 62 17.76 7.87 -3.99
CA GLN A 62 18.75 8.92 -3.82
C GLN A 62 19.88 8.73 -4.83
N ILE A 63 20.19 9.79 -5.57
CA ILE A 63 21.33 9.88 -6.49
C ILE A 63 22.56 10.18 -5.64
N ARG A 64 23.55 9.28 -5.66
CA ARG A 64 24.82 9.48 -4.94
C ARG A 64 25.88 10.07 -5.84
N ASP A 65 26.81 10.84 -5.27
CA ASP A 65 28.00 11.36 -5.96
C ASP A 65 28.87 10.25 -6.58
N SER A 66 28.76 9.01 -6.06
CA SER A 66 29.39 7.82 -6.64
C SER A 66 28.81 7.40 -7.99
N GLY A 67 27.73 8.02 -8.46
CA GLY A 67 27.02 7.66 -9.69
C GLY A 67 26.05 6.48 -9.52
N HIS A 68 25.43 6.33 -8.35
CA HIS A 68 24.50 5.23 -8.07
C HIS A 68 23.11 5.73 -7.67
N LEU A 69 22.07 5.00 -8.09
CA LEU A 69 20.69 5.15 -7.67
C LEU A 69 20.41 4.22 -6.49
N VAL A 70 20.29 4.78 -5.28
CA VAL A 70 20.08 4.00 -4.06
C VAL A 70 18.61 4.06 -3.65
N ASP A 71 17.93 2.91 -3.51
CA ASP A 71 16.58 2.86 -2.94
C ASP A 71 16.63 3.37 -1.48
N ALA A 72 16.10 4.57 -1.25
CA ALA A 72 16.08 5.21 0.07
C ALA A 72 14.83 4.80 0.86
N ARG A 73 13.68 4.71 0.19
CA ARG A 73 12.42 4.32 0.81
C ARG A 73 11.39 3.87 -0.23
N ALA A 74 10.42 3.07 0.20
CA ALA A 74 9.17 2.90 -0.53
C ALA A 74 7.94 3.23 0.33
N ILE A 75 6.91 3.77 -0.31
CA ILE A 75 5.61 4.05 0.31
C ILE A 75 4.54 3.38 -0.54
N GLY A 76 3.73 2.51 0.05
CA GLY A 76 2.69 1.76 -0.67
C GLY A 76 2.09 0.70 0.24
N TYR A 77 2.15 -0.56 -0.19
CA TYR A 77 1.70 -1.71 0.60
C TYR A 77 2.46 -1.85 1.93
N PHE A 78 3.77 -1.60 1.91
CA PHE A 78 4.62 -1.42 3.08
C PHE A 78 5.16 0.00 3.07
N CYS A 79 5.08 0.70 4.20
CA CYS A 79 5.61 2.07 4.36
C CYS A 79 6.82 2.11 5.32
N ARG A 80 7.05 1.02 6.04
CA ARG A 80 8.20 0.76 6.90
C ARG A 80 8.70 -0.66 6.69
N GLU A 81 9.96 -0.89 7.02
CA GLU A 81 10.64 -2.18 6.84
C GLU A 81 10.05 -3.29 7.72
N ASP A 82 9.56 -2.91 8.90
CA ASP A 82 8.96 -3.82 9.88
C ASP A 82 7.48 -4.15 9.61
N ASP A 83 6.83 -3.47 8.66
CA ASP A 83 5.39 -3.63 8.39
C ASP A 83 5.02 -5.09 8.02
N GLU A 84 5.92 -5.82 7.35
CA GLU A 84 5.69 -7.22 6.96
C GLU A 84 5.53 -8.14 8.17
N LEU A 85 6.35 -7.94 9.21
CA LEU A 85 6.29 -8.73 10.44
C LEU A 85 4.95 -8.51 11.17
N PHE A 86 4.47 -7.27 11.20
CA PHE A 86 3.19 -6.93 11.83
C PHE A 86 1.99 -7.54 11.11
N LEU A 87 1.95 -7.47 9.77
CA LEU A 87 0.84 -8.07 9.00
C LEU A 87 0.81 -9.59 9.15
N ASN A 88 1.97 -10.25 9.13
CA ASN A 88 2.05 -11.70 9.30
C ASN A 88 1.59 -12.14 10.71
N SER A 89 1.97 -11.42 11.75
CA SER A 89 1.54 -11.71 13.12
C SER A 89 0.02 -11.58 13.29
N SER A 90 -0.59 -10.57 12.64
CA SER A 90 -2.02 -10.29 12.72
C SER A 90 -2.85 -11.34 11.97
N SER A 91 -2.38 -11.77 10.79
CA SER A 91 -2.99 -12.85 10.02
C SER A 91 -3.04 -14.18 10.79
N GLN A 92 -1.95 -14.51 11.51
CA GLN A 92 -1.89 -15.72 12.34
C GLN A 92 -2.84 -15.65 13.55
N ALA A 93 -2.95 -14.49 14.20
CA ALA A 93 -3.87 -14.30 15.32
C ALA A 93 -5.34 -14.52 14.92
N MET A 94 -5.75 -14.05 13.73
CA MET A 94 -7.12 -14.22 13.23
C MET A 94 -7.47 -15.68 12.88
N MET A 95 -6.51 -16.45 12.36
CA MET A 95 -6.66 -17.89 12.13
C MET A 95 -6.90 -18.66 13.45
N MET A 96 -6.22 -18.28 14.53
CA MET A 96 -6.39 -18.90 15.85
C MET A 96 -7.79 -18.68 16.42
N THR A 97 -8.34 -17.46 16.33
CA THR A 97 -9.72 -17.16 16.79
C THR A 97 -10.78 -17.90 15.99
N THR A 98 -10.62 -18.02 14.67
CA THR A 98 -11.60 -18.71 13.82
C THR A 98 -11.63 -20.22 14.08
N THR A 99 -10.51 -20.80 14.51
CA THR A 99 -10.41 -22.23 14.84
C THR A 99 -11.08 -22.56 16.18
N GLN A 100 -11.10 -21.61 17.12
CA GLN A 100 -11.79 -21.79 18.41
C GLN A 100 -13.32 -21.77 18.29
N ASP A 101 -13.88 -21.01 17.34
CA ASP A 101 -15.33 -21.00 17.09
C ASP A 101 -15.83 -22.32 16.45
N LYS A 102 -14.98 -23.02 15.68
CA LYS A 102 -15.32 -24.34 15.13
C LYS A 102 -15.34 -25.45 16.19
N ASN A 103 -14.50 -25.36 17.22
CA ASN A 103 -14.47 -26.35 18.30
C ASN A 103 -15.67 -26.26 19.27
N LYS A 104 -16.51 -25.22 19.15
CA LYS A 104 -17.75 -25.10 19.95
C LYS A 104 -18.99 -25.70 19.28
N GLN A 105 -18.84 -26.24 18.06
CA GLN A 105 -19.94 -26.80 17.27
C GLN A 105 -19.71 -28.27 16.87
N GLN A 106 -18.87 -29.00 17.60
CA GLN A 106 -18.54 -30.41 17.34
C GLN A 106 -19.08 -31.36 18.43
N ASN A 107 -20.35 -31.21 18.80
CA ASN A 107 -21.05 -32.15 19.68
C ASN A 107 -22.47 -32.47 19.19
N ARG A 108 -22.62 -32.72 17.88
CA ARG A 108 -23.78 -33.41 17.29
C ARG A 108 -23.28 -34.31 16.15
N GLU A 109 -23.34 -35.61 16.38
CA GLU A 109 -23.11 -36.69 15.41
C GLU A 109 -24.26 -36.71 14.37
N ASP A 110 -23.96 -36.88 13.08
CA ASP A 110 -24.18 -38.16 12.35
C ASP A 110 -24.05 -37.99 10.81
N ASP A 111 -23.53 -39.07 10.20
CA ASP A 111 -23.57 -39.52 8.80
C ASP A 111 -22.99 -38.70 7.62
N GLY A 112 -22.06 -39.37 6.90
CA GLY A 112 -22.09 -39.42 5.44
C GLY A 112 -21.11 -38.57 4.63
N ASP A 113 -20.12 -39.28 4.07
CA ASP A 113 -19.53 -39.06 2.74
C ASP A 113 -18.32 -38.12 2.55
N ASN A 114 -17.42 -38.62 1.72
CA ASN A 114 -16.11 -38.13 1.32
C ASN A 114 -16.21 -36.81 0.54
N GLY A 115 -15.47 -35.79 0.97
CA GLY A 115 -15.30 -34.56 0.20
C GLY A 115 -14.05 -33.80 0.61
N LEU A 116 -12.92 -34.14 0.00
CA LEU A 116 -11.69 -33.33 -0.01
C LEU A 116 -11.96 -32.01 -0.76
N ASN A 117 -12.65 -31.08 -0.11
CA ASN A 117 -12.74 -29.70 -0.56
C ASN A 117 -11.87 -28.87 0.37
N HIS A 118 -10.58 -28.80 0.03
CA HIS A 118 -9.72 -27.72 0.44
C HIS A 118 -10.33 -26.44 -0.17
N THR A 119 -11.33 -25.87 0.50
CA THR A 119 -11.87 -24.56 0.13
C THR A 119 -10.76 -23.56 0.46
N GLN A 120 -9.91 -23.34 -0.53
CA GLN A 120 -8.99 -22.21 -0.59
C GLN A 120 -9.86 -20.96 -0.69
N LEU A 121 -10.41 -20.57 0.46
CA LEU A 121 -11.19 -19.35 0.64
C LEU A 121 -10.24 -18.19 0.36
N ASN A 122 -10.27 -17.73 -0.89
CA ASN A 122 -9.93 -16.40 -1.37
C ASN A 122 -9.16 -15.54 -0.35
N ALA A 123 -7.85 -15.80 -0.24
CA ALA A 123 -6.94 -14.92 0.51
C ALA A 123 -6.91 -13.50 -0.07
N ASP A 124 -7.35 -13.34 -1.32
CA ASP A 124 -7.30 -12.06 -2.04
C ASP A 124 -8.44 -11.10 -1.66
N ASN A 125 -9.60 -11.59 -1.21
CA ASN A 125 -10.76 -10.75 -0.90
C ASN A 125 -10.82 -10.25 0.54
N ASN A 126 -9.99 -10.80 1.43
CA ASN A 126 -9.91 -10.42 2.84
C ASN A 126 -8.57 -9.79 3.21
N SER A 127 -7.80 -9.29 2.22
CA SER A 127 -6.58 -8.56 2.53
C SER A 127 -6.94 -7.32 3.33
N PHE A 128 -6.54 -7.33 4.60
CA PHE A 128 -6.71 -6.20 5.50
C PHE A 128 -6.20 -4.94 4.82
N LEU A 129 -6.91 -3.82 4.97
CA LEU A 129 -6.38 -2.53 4.54
C LEU A 129 -5.01 -2.35 5.20
N SER A 130 -3.97 -2.27 4.37
CA SER A 130 -2.58 -2.23 4.81
C SER A 130 -1.88 -0.98 4.28
N GLY A 131 -0.62 -0.81 4.70
CA GLY A 131 0.26 0.22 4.16
C GLY A 131 -0.30 1.63 4.27
N ILE A 132 -0.21 2.37 3.17
CA ILE A 132 -0.57 3.79 3.14
C ILE A 132 -2.07 4.03 3.39
N LYS A 133 -2.96 3.15 2.92
CA LYS A 133 -4.41 3.29 3.09
C LYS A 133 -4.80 3.12 4.56
N GLN A 134 -4.26 2.09 5.22
CA GLN A 134 -4.46 1.86 6.65
C GLN A 134 -3.97 3.04 7.49
N ARG A 135 -2.79 3.57 7.16
CA ARG A 135 -2.18 4.70 7.85
C ARG A 135 -2.99 5.97 7.68
N LEU A 136 -3.49 6.23 6.46
CA LEU A 136 -4.39 7.34 6.17
C LEU A 136 -5.69 7.21 6.98
N LEU A 137 -6.35 6.06 6.92
CA LEU A 137 -7.58 5.82 7.68
C LEU A 137 -7.38 5.99 9.19
N SER A 138 -6.28 5.46 9.72
CA SER A 138 -5.92 5.61 11.13
C SER A 138 -5.67 7.06 11.51
N PHE A 139 -5.01 7.82 10.62
CA PHE A 139 -4.76 9.24 10.82
C PHE A 139 -6.08 10.03 10.88
N VAL A 140 -6.94 9.89 9.88
CA VAL A 140 -8.25 10.58 9.82
C VAL A 140 -9.13 10.21 11.01
N PHE A 141 -9.18 8.92 11.37
CA PHE A 141 -9.94 8.47 12.53
C PHE A 141 -9.43 9.11 13.82
N ARG A 142 -8.10 9.09 14.05
CA ARG A 142 -7.48 9.64 15.27
C ARG A 142 -7.65 11.15 15.35
N GLU A 143 -7.56 11.85 14.22
CA GLU A 143 -7.81 13.29 14.15
C GLU A 143 -9.21 13.60 14.67
N ILE A 144 -10.24 12.97 14.11
CA ILE A 144 -11.64 13.18 14.53
C ILE A 144 -11.86 12.73 15.98
N TRP A 145 -11.27 11.60 16.39
CA TRP A 145 -11.42 11.06 17.74
C TRP A 145 -10.87 12.01 18.81
N ASN A 146 -9.75 12.67 18.51
CA ASN A 146 -9.05 13.55 19.44
C ASN A 146 -9.51 15.02 19.37
N GLU A 147 -10.16 15.45 18.29
CA GLU A 147 -10.68 16.81 18.11
C GLU A 147 -11.81 17.13 19.11
N GLU A 148 -12.71 16.17 19.34
CA GLU A 148 -13.92 16.37 20.15
C GLU A 148 -13.78 15.78 21.55
N SER A 149 -14.13 16.56 22.58
CA SER A 149 -14.15 16.09 23.97
C SER A 149 -15.47 15.38 24.33
N ASP A 150 -16.60 15.85 23.79
CA ASP A 150 -17.91 15.25 24.04
C ASP A 150 -18.10 13.95 23.24
N ASN A 151 -18.59 12.91 23.91
CA ASN A 151 -18.70 11.59 23.29
C ASN A 151 -19.80 11.51 22.23
N THR A 152 -20.92 12.21 22.43
CA THR A 152 -22.03 12.19 21.47
C THR A 152 -21.65 12.94 20.20
N VAL A 153 -20.99 14.09 20.32
CA VAL A 153 -20.48 14.87 19.20
C VAL A 153 -19.40 14.09 18.47
N ARG A 154 -18.46 13.45 19.18
CA ARG A 154 -17.40 12.61 18.59
C ARG A 154 -17.98 11.50 17.72
N VAL A 155 -18.96 10.75 18.22
CA VAL A 155 -19.60 9.65 17.47
C VAL A 155 -20.32 10.18 16.23
N GLN A 156 -21.02 11.31 16.34
CA GLN A 156 -21.67 11.94 15.19
C GLN A 156 -20.65 12.42 14.14
N SER A 157 -19.54 13.02 14.57
CA SER A 157 -18.43 13.43 13.71
C SER A 157 -17.80 12.25 12.98
N LEU A 158 -17.54 11.14 13.65
CA LEU A 158 -17.05 9.92 13.00
C LEU A 158 -18.04 9.38 11.96
N LYS A 159 -19.34 9.34 12.30
CA LYS A 159 -20.36 8.87 11.37
C LYS A 159 -20.42 9.71 10.10
N LYS A 160 -20.31 11.03 10.23
CA LYS A 160 -20.45 12.00 9.14
C LYS A 160 -19.18 12.27 8.34
N LYS A 161 -18.01 12.22 8.98
CA LYS A 161 -16.71 12.55 8.35
C LYS A 161 -15.93 11.30 7.95
N PHE A 162 -15.99 10.22 8.73
CA PHE A 162 -15.18 9.02 8.51
C PHE A 162 -15.98 7.87 7.87
N TYR A 163 -17.03 7.39 8.54
CA TYR A 163 -17.73 6.17 8.11
C TYR A 163 -18.54 6.36 6.82
N SER A 164 -19.14 7.54 6.60
CA SER A 164 -19.83 7.84 5.34
C SER A 164 -18.92 7.87 4.12
N HIS A 165 -17.62 8.15 4.32
CA HIS A 165 -16.59 8.24 3.27
C HIS A 165 -15.61 7.06 3.30
N PHE A 166 -15.89 6.03 4.11
CA PHE A 166 -14.96 4.94 4.33
C PHE A 166 -14.58 4.24 3.01
N GLN A 167 -15.57 3.97 2.16
CA GLN A 167 -15.34 3.33 0.87
C GLN A 167 -14.54 4.24 -0.07
N ASP A 168 -14.79 5.55 -0.06
CA ASP A 168 -14.01 6.52 -0.84
C ASP A 168 -12.51 6.44 -0.48
N TYR A 169 -12.19 6.32 0.82
CA TYR A 169 -10.82 6.16 1.28
C TYR A 169 -10.20 4.82 0.89
N VAL A 170 -10.99 3.74 0.92
CA VAL A 170 -10.55 2.41 0.48
C VAL A 170 -10.23 2.39 -1.00
N ASP A 171 -11.01 3.12 -1.80
CA ASP A 171 -10.89 3.16 -3.25
C ASP A 171 -9.89 4.23 -3.75
N LEU A 172 -9.25 4.96 -2.84
CA LEU A 172 -8.21 5.93 -3.20
C LEU A 172 -7.11 5.27 -4.05
N ILE A 173 -6.76 5.99 -5.11
CA ILE A 173 -5.66 5.68 -6.02
C ILE A 173 -4.75 6.90 -6.05
N ILE A 174 -3.48 6.69 -5.78
CA ILE A 174 -2.43 7.68 -5.95
C ILE A 174 -2.17 7.79 -7.45
N TRP A 175 -2.48 8.96 -8.01
CA TRP A 175 -2.28 9.27 -9.44
C TRP A 175 -1.09 10.18 -9.71
N LYS A 176 -0.63 10.88 -8.67
CA LYS A 176 0.45 11.86 -8.75
C LYS A 176 1.34 11.78 -7.52
N VAL A 177 2.64 11.99 -7.74
CA VAL A 177 3.64 12.22 -6.68
C VAL A 177 4.37 13.53 -6.97
N GLN A 178 4.64 14.30 -5.92
CA GLN A 178 5.39 15.55 -5.99
C GLN A 178 5.96 15.86 -4.60
N PHE A 179 7.20 16.35 -4.55
CA PHE A 179 7.73 16.95 -3.33
C PHE A 179 7.14 18.35 -3.15
N LEU A 180 6.77 18.68 -1.92
CA LEU A 180 6.36 20.04 -1.57
C LEU A 180 7.62 20.82 -1.24
N ASP A 181 7.96 21.80 -2.07
CA ASP A 181 8.99 22.79 -1.73
C ASP A 181 8.57 23.49 -0.43
N ARG A 182 9.50 23.66 0.51
CA ARG A 182 9.29 24.44 1.74
C ARG A 182 9.54 25.92 1.52
#